data_AF-A0A5A7VW04-F1
#
_entry.id   AF-A0A5A7VW04-F1
#
_cell.length_a   1.000
_cell.length_b   1.000
_cell.length_c   1.000
_cell.angle_alpha   90.00
_cell.angle_beta   90.00
_cell.angle_gamma   90.00
#
_symmetry.space_group_name_H-M   'P 1'
#
loop_
_entity.id
_entity.type
_entity.pdbx_description
1 polymer ?
#
loop_
_entity_poly.entity_id
_entity_poly.type
_entity_poly.pdbx_seq_one_letter_code
_entity_poly.pdbx_strand_id
1 'polypeptide(L)'
;MARVGERFRKAHRISGSPIGPERFHLTLAPMGKPERLQQPVEAALLAAAAEVRAEAFEASLDSAMRFSATDGRFPFVLCGDAATTDAAMKLRRAIAVEQLRFGLYVPGVSSFLPHVTVLYGHTVGAIQESIPPVRWPVSEFVLIRSFFGQSTHEVIGRWPLQMPARPEVPDYFTEMEEWQRESDAPTDG
;
A
#
# COMPACT_ATOMS: atom_id res chain seq x y z
N MET A 1 4.44 -13.96 1.35
CA MET A 1 2.96 -14.00 1.37
C MET A 1 2.39 -15.43 1.26
N ALA A 2 2.58 -16.17 0.16
CA ALA A 2 1.98 -17.51 -0.02
C ALA A 2 2.28 -18.51 1.13
N ARG A 3 3.54 -18.56 1.60
CA ARG A 3 3.94 -19.40 2.75
C ARG A 3 3.18 -19.05 4.05
N VAL A 4 2.89 -17.77 4.26
CA VAL A 4 2.12 -17.31 5.43
C VAL A 4 0.68 -17.78 5.32
N GLY A 5 0.06 -17.63 4.13
CA GLY A 5 -1.29 -18.12 3.86
C GLY A 5 -1.40 -19.63 4.09
N GLU A 6 -0.44 -20.43 3.62
CA GLU A 6 -0.42 -21.88 3.84
C GLU A 6 -0.26 -22.26 5.31
N ARG A 7 0.65 -21.59 6.03
CA ARG A 7 0.84 -21.81 7.48
C ARG A 7 -0.45 -21.52 8.25
N PHE A 8 -1.08 -20.39 7.95
CA PHE A 8 -2.31 -19.95 8.60
C PHE A 8 -3.47 -20.93 8.33
N ARG A 9 -3.61 -21.36 7.07
CA ARG A 9 -4.60 -22.36 6.66
C ARG A 9 -4.47 -23.65 7.47
N LYS A 10 -3.24 -24.14 7.64
CA LYS A 10 -2.93 -25.34 8.44
C LYS A 10 -3.22 -25.14 9.93
N ALA A 11 -2.73 -24.04 10.51
CA ALA A 11 -2.86 -23.76 11.94
C ALA A 11 -4.34 -23.65 12.38
N HIS A 12 -5.16 -23.00 11.56
CA HIS A 12 -6.58 -22.75 11.85
C HIS A 12 -7.53 -23.76 11.19
N ARG A 13 -7.00 -24.81 10.55
CA ARG A 13 -7.77 -25.87 9.84
C ARG A 13 -8.81 -25.31 8.87
N ILE A 14 -8.44 -24.24 8.17
CA ILE A 14 -9.33 -23.55 7.24
C ILE A 14 -9.35 -24.30 5.91
N SER A 15 -10.54 -24.72 5.47
CA SER A 15 -10.77 -25.08 4.08
C SER A 15 -10.99 -23.82 3.25
N GLY A 16 -10.55 -23.81 1.98
CA GLY A 16 -10.67 -22.63 1.14
C GLY A 16 -9.77 -22.66 -0.10
N SER A 17 -9.95 -21.64 -0.95
CA SER A 17 -9.20 -21.46 -2.19
C SER A 17 -8.07 -20.46 -1.97
N PRO A 18 -6.79 -20.89 -2.01
CA PRO A 18 -5.67 -19.96 -1.90
C PRO A 18 -5.65 -19.02 -3.10
N ILE A 19 -5.23 -17.78 -2.86
CA ILE A 19 -4.96 -16.84 -3.93
C ILE A 19 -3.55 -17.14 -4.46
N GLY A 20 -3.43 -17.22 -5.79
CA GLY A 20 -2.15 -17.46 -6.43
C GLY A 20 -1.25 -16.22 -6.30
N PRO A 21 0.08 -16.39 -6.23
CA PRO A 21 1.02 -15.29 -6.00
C PRO A 21 0.89 -14.16 -7.04
N GLU A 22 0.48 -14.49 -8.26
CA GLU A 22 0.24 -13.55 -9.37
C GLU A 22 -0.93 -12.59 -9.11
N ARG A 23 -1.77 -12.85 -8.10
CA ARG A 23 -2.95 -12.06 -7.75
C ARG A 23 -2.81 -11.30 -6.45
N PHE A 24 -1.69 -11.43 -5.73
CA PHE A 24 -1.48 -10.64 -4.51
C PHE A 24 -1.33 -9.16 -4.87
N HIS A 25 -2.20 -8.34 -4.30
CA HIS A 25 -2.15 -6.90 -4.42
C HIS A 25 -2.68 -6.25 -3.14
N LEU A 26 -2.15 -5.06 -2.84
CA LEU A 26 -2.66 -4.16 -1.81
C LEU A 26 -3.53 -3.13 -2.54
N THR A 27 -4.85 -3.23 -2.35
CA THR A 27 -5.79 -2.31 -3.01
C THR A 27 -5.69 -0.93 -2.37
N LEU A 28 -5.30 0.09 -3.15
CA LEU A 28 -5.16 1.47 -2.66
C LEU A 28 -6.49 2.24 -2.69
N ALA A 29 -7.21 2.21 -3.81
CA ALA A 29 -8.48 2.88 -3.99
C ALA A 29 -9.37 2.11 -5.00
N PRO A 30 -10.70 2.14 -4.84
CA PRO A 30 -11.59 1.73 -5.92
C PRO A 30 -11.57 2.78 -7.06
N MET A 31 -12.15 2.45 -8.21
CA MET A 31 -12.31 3.35 -9.36
C MET A 31 -13.09 4.66 -9.08
N GLY A 32 -13.70 4.79 -7.90
CA GLY A 32 -14.58 5.89 -7.57
C GLY A 32 -15.95 5.82 -8.26
N LYS A 33 -16.85 6.69 -7.84
CA LYS A 33 -18.17 6.89 -8.43
C LYS A 33 -18.07 8.01 -9.47
N PRO A 34 -18.47 7.77 -10.73
CA PRO A 34 -18.57 8.81 -11.74
C PRO A 34 -19.45 9.98 -11.29
N GLU A 35 -18.89 11.18 -11.28
CA GLU A 35 -19.57 12.45 -11.02
C GLU A 35 -19.10 13.47 -12.05
N ARG A 36 -19.98 13.85 -12.98
CA ARG A 36 -19.70 14.85 -14.04
C ARG A 36 -18.48 14.52 -14.91
N LEU A 37 -18.32 13.24 -15.29
CA LEU A 37 -17.25 12.82 -16.21
C LEU A 37 -17.29 13.60 -17.53
N GLN A 38 -16.10 14.05 -17.96
CA GLN A 38 -15.89 14.71 -19.26
C GLN A 38 -15.28 13.75 -20.31
N GLN A 39 -14.92 12.53 -19.89
CA GLN A 39 -14.30 11.49 -20.71
C GLN A 39 -14.71 10.10 -20.21
N PRO A 40 -14.51 9.02 -20.99
CA PRO A 40 -14.79 7.66 -20.53
C PRO A 40 -14.07 7.32 -19.22
N VAL A 41 -14.70 6.50 -18.37
CA VAL A 41 -14.19 6.16 -17.01
C VAL A 41 -12.73 5.72 -17.03
N GLU A 42 -12.37 4.81 -17.93
CA GLU A 42 -11.00 4.30 -18.01
C GLU A 42 -9.99 5.40 -18.40
N ALA A 43 -10.36 6.25 -19.36
CA ALA A 43 -9.53 7.39 -19.74
C ALA A 43 -9.38 8.35 -18.55
N ALA A 44 -10.44 8.59 -17.76
CA ALA A 44 -10.39 9.41 -16.56
C ALA A 44 -9.46 8.83 -15.49
N LEU A 45 -9.50 7.51 -15.27
CA LEU A 45 -8.61 6.81 -14.34
C LEU A 45 -7.14 6.89 -14.78
N LEU A 46 -6.87 6.69 -16.07
CA LEU A 46 -5.53 6.80 -16.64
C LEU A 46 -4.97 8.23 -16.49
N ALA A 47 -5.79 9.24 -16.80
CA ALA A 47 -5.41 10.64 -16.66
C ALA A 47 -5.18 11.03 -15.19
N ALA A 48 -6.07 10.63 -14.29
CA ALA A 48 -5.92 10.84 -12.85
C ALA A 48 -4.62 10.22 -12.31
N ALA A 49 -4.35 8.96 -12.66
CA ALA A 49 -3.16 8.27 -12.20
C ALA A 49 -1.86 8.92 -12.72
N ALA A 50 -1.86 9.51 -13.91
CA ALA A 50 -0.70 10.24 -14.45
C ALA A 50 -0.35 11.51 -13.66
N GLU A 51 -1.34 12.11 -12.98
CA GLU A 51 -1.15 13.33 -12.17
C GLU A 51 -0.72 13.03 -10.73
N VAL A 52 -0.81 11.78 -10.27
CA VAL A 52 -0.45 11.41 -8.90
C VAL A 52 1.04 11.68 -8.64
N ARG A 53 1.33 12.36 -7.54
CA ARG A 53 2.69 12.53 -7.00
C ARG A 53 2.70 12.03 -5.56
N ALA A 54 3.55 11.04 -5.30
CA ALA A 54 3.70 10.42 -3.99
C ALA A 54 5.07 9.77 -3.87
N GLU A 55 5.54 9.62 -2.63
CA GLU A 55 6.83 8.99 -2.32
C GLU A 55 6.73 7.47 -2.30
N ALA A 56 7.82 6.81 -2.70
CA ALA A 56 8.05 5.39 -2.53
C ALA A 56 8.28 5.05 -1.05
N PHE A 57 7.92 3.84 -0.64
CA PHE A 57 7.99 3.43 0.76
C PHE A 57 8.30 1.93 0.91
N GLU A 58 8.66 1.49 2.11
CA GLU A 58 8.77 0.07 2.47
C GLU A 58 7.43 -0.40 3.02
N ALA A 59 6.85 -1.44 2.43
CA ALA A 59 5.59 -2.02 2.89
C ALA A 59 5.83 -3.29 3.71
N SER A 60 5.35 -3.29 4.94
CA SER A 60 5.50 -4.34 5.93
C SER A 60 4.13 -4.84 6.38
N LEU A 61 3.88 -6.13 6.18
CA LEU A 61 2.69 -6.83 6.69
C LEU A 61 3.08 -7.72 7.87
N ASP A 62 2.56 -7.42 9.06
CA ASP A 62 3.00 -8.00 10.34
C ASP A 62 1.89 -8.74 11.10
N SER A 63 0.69 -8.76 10.54
CA SER A 63 -0.47 -9.41 11.16
C SER A 63 -1.33 -10.11 10.11
N ALA A 64 -2.02 -11.17 10.55
CA ALA A 64 -2.98 -11.91 9.74
C ALA A 64 -4.36 -11.84 10.40
N MET A 65 -5.38 -11.56 9.60
CA MET A 65 -6.75 -11.37 10.05
C MET A 65 -7.74 -12.10 9.16
N ARG A 66 -8.86 -12.53 9.76
CA ARG A 66 -10.06 -12.91 9.00
C ARG A 66 -11.00 -11.71 8.91
N PHE A 67 -11.35 -11.30 7.70
CA PHE A 67 -12.40 -10.31 7.48
C PHE A 67 -13.78 -10.95 7.43
N SER A 68 -14.81 -10.15 7.72
CA SER A 68 -16.21 -10.55 7.56
C SER A 68 -16.53 -11.00 6.14
N ALA A 69 -17.59 -11.82 6.02
CA ALA A 69 -17.97 -12.38 4.74
C ALA A 69 -18.25 -11.28 3.70
N THR A 70 -17.72 -11.46 2.50
CA THR A 70 -18.11 -10.72 1.30
C THR A 70 -18.62 -11.74 0.29
N ASP A 71 -19.87 -11.62 -0.15
CA ASP A 71 -20.55 -12.58 -1.04
C ASP A 71 -20.43 -14.05 -0.56
N GLY A 72 -20.58 -14.27 0.75
CA GLY A 72 -20.47 -15.60 1.37
C GLY A 72 -19.04 -16.17 1.45
N ARG A 73 -18.01 -15.40 1.06
CA ARG A 73 -16.59 -15.78 1.16
C ARG A 73 -15.92 -15.02 2.29
N PHE A 74 -15.07 -15.71 3.06
CA PHE A 74 -14.37 -15.12 4.22
C PHE A 74 -12.91 -14.85 3.84
N PRO A 75 -12.52 -13.58 3.58
CA PRO A 75 -11.16 -13.27 3.20
C PRO A 75 -10.24 -13.44 4.40
N PHE A 76 -9.13 -14.14 4.18
CA PHE A 76 -7.97 -14.10 5.05
C PHE A 76 -6.95 -13.16 4.45
N VAL A 77 -6.51 -12.23 5.26
CA VAL A 77 -5.70 -11.11 4.81
C VAL A 77 -4.45 -10.96 5.66
N LEU A 78 -3.41 -10.43 5.05
CA LEU A 78 -2.24 -9.93 5.75
C LEU A 78 -2.36 -8.41 5.83
N CYS A 79 -2.24 -7.83 7.02
CA CYS A 79 -2.45 -6.41 7.27
C CYS A 79 -1.12 -5.68 7.47
N GLY A 80 -1.07 -4.42 7.03
CA GLY A 80 0.08 -3.56 7.19
C GLY A 80 0.27 -3.05 8.63
N ASP A 81 1.52 -2.81 8.99
CA ASP A 81 1.85 -2.11 10.24
C ASP A 81 1.47 -0.61 10.18
N ALA A 82 1.75 0.12 11.26
CA ALA A 82 1.42 1.55 11.35
C ALA A 82 2.13 2.39 10.26
N ALA A 83 3.42 2.13 10.02
CA ALA A 83 4.20 2.86 9.01
C ALA A 83 3.68 2.61 7.59
N THR A 84 3.35 1.36 7.27
CA THR A 84 2.73 0.96 6.00
C THR A 84 1.36 1.60 5.85
N THR A 85 0.57 1.64 6.93
CA THR A 85 -0.75 2.28 6.94
C THR A 85 -0.67 3.76 6.65
N ASP A 86 0.26 4.47 7.28
CA ASP A 86 0.45 5.90 7.06
C ASP A 86 0.92 6.19 5.62
N ALA A 87 1.91 5.45 5.12
CA ALA A 87 2.43 5.63 3.76
C ALA A 87 1.38 5.30 2.68
N ALA A 88 0.70 4.16 2.81
CA ALA A 88 -0.33 3.75 1.87
C ALA A 88 -1.58 4.66 1.94
N MET A 89 -1.91 5.22 3.10
CA MET A 89 -2.97 6.23 3.26
C MET A 89 -2.60 7.53 2.53
N LYS A 90 -1.34 8.00 2.61
CA LYS A 90 -0.88 9.18 1.85
C LYS A 90 -1.05 8.95 0.35
N LEU A 91 -0.63 7.80 -0.16
CA LEU A 91 -0.79 7.44 -1.57
C LEU A 91 -2.29 7.34 -1.97
N ARG A 92 -3.12 6.68 -1.15
CA ARG A 92 -4.58 6.60 -1.37
C ARG A 92 -5.23 7.98 -1.45
N ARG A 93 -4.84 8.91 -0.57
CA ARG A 93 -5.35 10.30 -0.60
C ARG A 93 -4.92 11.04 -1.86
N ALA A 94 -3.66 10.92 -2.27
CA ALA A 94 -3.17 11.50 -3.53
C ALA A 94 -3.96 10.97 -4.73
N ILE A 95 -4.18 9.66 -4.80
CA ILE A 95 -5.01 9.02 -5.84
C ILE A 95 -6.45 9.55 -5.81
N ALA A 96 -7.06 9.69 -4.63
CA ALA A 96 -8.43 10.17 -4.51
C ALA A 96 -8.59 11.64 -4.91
N VAL A 97 -7.60 12.49 -4.61
CA VAL A 97 -7.56 13.90 -5.05
C VAL A 97 -7.55 13.97 -6.58
N GLU A 98 -6.67 13.22 -7.23
CA GLU A 98 -6.59 13.21 -8.69
C GLU A 98 -7.84 12.61 -9.33
N GLN A 99 -8.34 11.48 -8.82
CA GLN A 99 -9.62 10.93 -9.30
C GLN A 99 -10.75 11.95 -9.23
N LEU A 100 -10.85 12.72 -8.13
CA LEU A 100 -11.86 13.76 -8.00
C LEU A 100 -11.71 14.87 -9.06
N ARG A 101 -10.47 15.29 -9.37
CA ARG A 101 -10.20 16.29 -10.44
C ARG A 101 -10.68 15.81 -11.80
N PHE A 102 -10.69 14.50 -12.04
CA PHE A 102 -11.19 13.88 -13.28
C PHE A 102 -12.63 13.36 -13.17
N GLY A 103 -13.39 13.76 -12.14
CA GLY A 103 -14.82 13.43 -12.01
C GLY A 103 -15.12 12.04 -11.44
N LEU A 104 -14.23 11.50 -10.60
CA LEU A 104 -14.38 10.21 -9.94
C LEU A 104 -14.30 10.37 -8.42
N TYR A 105 -15.44 10.29 -7.73
CA TYR A 105 -15.51 10.45 -6.28
C TYR A 105 -15.23 9.13 -5.54
N VAL A 106 -14.20 9.12 -4.68
CA VAL A 106 -13.88 7.98 -3.82
C VAL A 106 -14.47 8.20 -2.43
N PRO A 107 -15.50 7.44 -1.99
CA PRO A 107 -16.01 7.55 -0.64
C PRO A 107 -15.05 6.93 0.38
N GLY A 108 -15.06 7.45 1.62
CA GLY A 108 -14.35 6.82 2.74
C GLY A 108 -12.83 6.78 2.57
N VAL A 109 -12.24 7.81 1.95
CA VAL A 109 -10.78 7.89 1.73
C VAL A 109 -10.00 7.70 3.03
N SER A 110 -10.50 8.27 4.15
CA SER A 110 -9.88 8.22 5.47
C SER A 110 -10.06 6.91 6.23
N SER A 111 -10.94 6.00 5.80
CA SER A 111 -11.09 4.68 6.40
C SER A 111 -10.38 3.66 5.53
N PHE A 112 -9.19 3.27 5.94
CA PHE A 112 -8.33 2.42 5.13
C PHE A 112 -7.49 1.51 6.03
N LEU A 113 -7.58 0.21 5.77
CA LEU A 113 -6.73 -0.81 6.36
C LEU A 113 -5.97 -1.48 5.20
N PRO A 114 -4.68 -1.16 4.97
CA PRO A 114 -3.92 -1.77 3.89
C PRO A 114 -3.79 -3.26 4.17
N HIS A 115 -4.25 -4.07 3.23
CA HIS A 115 -4.22 -5.52 3.37
C HIS A 115 -4.03 -6.21 2.03
N VAL A 116 -3.51 -7.43 2.09
CA VAL A 116 -3.39 -8.35 0.96
C VAL A 116 -4.20 -9.59 1.26
N THR A 117 -5.21 -9.89 0.43
CA THR A 117 -5.95 -11.15 0.55
C THR A 117 -5.07 -12.30 0.07
N VAL A 118 -4.96 -13.35 0.89
CA VAL A 118 -4.14 -14.53 0.58
C VAL A 118 -4.95 -15.81 0.39
N LEU A 119 -6.19 -15.85 0.90
CA LEU A 119 -7.06 -17.02 0.87
C LEU A 119 -8.51 -16.57 1.03
N TYR A 120 -9.43 -17.20 0.31
CA TYR A 120 -10.85 -17.17 0.64
C TYR A 120 -11.24 -18.50 1.32
N GLY A 121 -11.64 -18.44 2.59
CA GLY A 121 -12.10 -19.61 3.33
C GLY A 121 -13.60 -19.63 3.59
N HIS A 122 -14.03 -20.68 4.29
CA HIS A 122 -15.39 -20.84 4.78
C HIS A 122 -15.58 -20.21 6.17
N THR A 123 -16.82 -20.21 6.67
CA THR A 123 -17.20 -19.63 7.96
C THR A 123 -16.41 -20.27 9.10
N VAL A 124 -15.49 -19.51 9.70
CA VAL A 124 -14.81 -19.82 10.97
C VAL A 124 -14.86 -18.59 11.89
N GLY A 125 -14.49 -18.77 13.17
CA GLY A 125 -14.43 -17.68 14.16
C GLY A 125 -13.55 -16.50 13.71
N ALA A 126 -13.68 -15.36 14.40
CA ALA A 126 -12.74 -14.25 14.21
C ALA A 126 -11.32 -14.70 14.58
N ILE A 127 -10.34 -14.36 13.74
CA ILE A 127 -8.93 -14.67 13.98
C ILE A 127 -8.13 -13.40 13.71
N GLN A 128 -7.23 -13.07 14.64
CA GLN A 128 -6.20 -12.06 14.50
C GLN A 128 -4.93 -12.55 15.20
N GLU A 129 -3.81 -12.59 14.48
CA GLU A 129 -2.51 -12.98 15.04
C GLU A 129 -1.38 -12.13 14.43
N SER A 130 -0.30 -11.96 15.20
CA SER A 130 0.95 -11.40 14.65
C SER A 130 1.72 -12.48 13.87
N ILE A 131 2.44 -12.05 12.85
CA ILE A 131 3.27 -12.90 12.00
C ILE A 131 4.67 -12.29 11.87
N PRO A 132 5.71 -13.10 11.53
CA PRO A 132 6.96 -12.54 11.04
C PRO A 132 6.70 -11.60 9.84
N PRO A 133 7.21 -10.36 9.86
CA PRO A 133 6.87 -9.37 8.85
C PRO A 133 7.24 -9.81 7.43
N VAL A 134 6.35 -9.53 6.48
CA VAL A 134 6.62 -9.63 5.05
C VAL A 134 6.88 -8.22 4.52
N ARG A 135 8.11 -7.96 4.07
CA ARG A 135 8.61 -6.63 3.67
C ARG A 135 8.94 -6.56 2.19
N TRP A 136 8.64 -5.45 1.53
CA TRP A 136 9.09 -5.17 0.16
C TRP A 136 9.08 -3.67 -0.15
N PRO A 137 9.98 -3.19 -1.04
CA PRO A 137 9.92 -1.83 -1.53
C PRO A 137 8.73 -1.61 -2.46
N VAL A 138 7.98 -0.54 -2.24
CA VAL A 138 6.91 -0.06 -3.13
C VAL A 138 7.46 1.13 -3.91
N SER A 139 7.79 0.90 -5.18
CA SER A 139 8.36 1.91 -6.07
C SER A 139 7.39 2.43 -7.13
N GLU A 140 6.18 1.89 -7.18
CA GLU A 140 5.16 2.22 -8.18
C GLU A 140 3.77 1.78 -7.73
N PHE A 141 2.74 2.32 -8.35
CA PHE A 141 1.38 1.82 -8.26
C PHE A 141 0.80 1.54 -9.65
N VAL A 142 -0.24 0.70 -9.70
CA VAL A 142 -0.82 0.21 -10.95
C VAL A 142 -2.33 0.39 -10.97
N LEU A 143 -2.87 0.60 -12.17
CA LEU A 143 -4.30 0.53 -12.44
C LEU A 143 -4.60 -0.86 -12.96
N ILE A 144 -5.51 -1.55 -12.28
CA ILE A 144 -5.90 -2.92 -12.62
C ILE A 144 -7.35 -2.93 -13.06
N ARG A 145 -7.60 -3.58 -14.20
CA ARG A 145 -8.94 -4.00 -14.62
C ARG A 145 -9.19 -5.40 -14.06
N SER A 146 -10.15 -5.51 -13.16
CA SER A 146 -10.62 -6.78 -12.60
C SER A 146 -11.92 -7.19 -13.31
N PHE A 147 -11.97 -8.40 -13.87
CA PHE A 147 -13.17 -8.92 -14.54
C PHE A 147 -14.06 -9.66 -13.55
N PHE A 148 -15.33 -9.23 -13.41
CA PHE A 148 -16.27 -9.85 -12.47
C PHE A 148 -16.45 -11.35 -12.77
N GLY A 149 -16.40 -12.18 -11.73
CA GLY A 149 -16.51 -13.63 -11.85
C GLY A 149 -15.25 -14.33 -12.41
N GLN A 150 -14.23 -13.58 -12.81
CA GLN A 150 -12.95 -14.13 -13.24
C GLN A 150 -11.87 -13.83 -12.21
N SER A 151 -10.91 -14.74 -12.07
CA SER A 151 -9.71 -14.49 -11.26
C SER A 151 -8.62 -13.72 -12.03
N THR A 152 -8.94 -13.16 -13.18
CA THR A 152 -8.01 -12.45 -14.06
C THR A 152 -7.97 -10.96 -13.74
N HIS A 153 -6.74 -10.44 -13.68
CA HIS A 153 -6.42 -9.04 -13.49
C HIS A 153 -5.55 -8.61 -14.66
N GLU A 154 -5.90 -7.49 -15.29
CA GLU A 154 -5.12 -6.88 -16.37
C GLU A 154 -4.56 -5.56 -15.86
N VAL A 155 -3.24 -5.38 -15.95
CA VAL A 155 -2.59 -4.11 -15.63
C VAL A 155 -2.75 -3.17 -16.82
N ILE A 156 -3.50 -2.08 -16.63
CA ILE A 156 -3.82 -1.09 -17.67
C ILE A 156 -2.77 0.03 -17.69
N GLY A 157 -2.15 0.32 -16.54
CA GLY A 157 -1.13 1.36 -16.41
C GLY A 157 -0.30 1.19 -15.15
N ARG A 158 0.91 1.76 -15.17
CA ARG A 158 1.90 1.69 -14.09
C ARG A 158 2.56 3.05 -13.96
N TRP A 159 2.65 3.58 -12.74
CA TRP A 159 3.22 4.90 -12.47
C TRP A 159 4.26 4.81 -11.35
N PRO A 160 5.49 5.30 -11.58
CA PRO A 160 6.53 5.28 -10.57
C PRO A 160 6.20 6.22 -9.42
N LEU A 161 6.60 5.83 -8.22
CA LEU A 161 6.62 6.69 -7.05
C LEU A 161 7.98 7.38 -6.95
N GLN A 162 7.99 8.59 -6.39
CA GLN A 162 9.21 9.37 -6.22
C GLN A 162 10.07 8.71 -5.13
N MET A 163 11.34 8.43 -5.42
CA MET A 163 12.24 7.98 -4.36
C MET A 163 12.32 9.06 -3.29
N PRO A 164 12.22 8.72 -1.99
CA PRO A 164 12.41 9.71 -0.94
C PRO A 164 13.81 10.29 -1.09
N ALA A 165 13.94 11.59 -0.85
CA ALA A 165 15.24 12.23 -0.78
C ALA A 165 16.09 11.47 0.25
N ARG A 166 17.33 11.13 -0.12
CA ARG A 166 18.27 10.59 0.87
C ARG A 166 18.41 11.66 1.96
N PRO A 167 18.29 11.32 3.26
CA PRO A 167 18.59 12.29 4.29
C PRO A 167 20.01 12.82 4.03
N GLU A 168 20.14 14.15 3.95
CA GLU A 168 21.45 14.79 3.90
C GLU A 168 22.22 14.31 5.12
N VAL A 169 23.30 13.57 4.87
CA VAL A 169 24.24 13.22 5.93
C VAL A 169 24.90 14.55 6.30
N PRO A 170 24.80 15.04 7.54
CA PRO A 170 25.55 16.22 7.94
C PRO A 170 27.02 15.99 7.59
N ASP A 171 27.63 16.98 6.94
CA ASP A 171 29.05 16.91 6.64
C ASP A 171 29.85 17.06 7.94
N TYR A 172 30.13 15.92 8.57
CA TYR A 172 30.90 15.85 9.81
C TYR A 172 32.32 16.45 9.66
N PHE A 173 32.86 16.59 8.44
CA PHE A 173 34.13 17.28 8.24
C PHE A 173 34.00 18.79 8.48
N THR A 174 32.89 19.39 8.06
CA THR A 174 32.64 20.82 8.30
C THR A 174 32.48 21.11 9.80
N GLU A 175 31.78 20.26 10.55
CA GLU A 175 31.67 20.39 12.01
C GLU A 175 33.03 20.24 12.71
N MET A 176 33.90 19.31 12.28
CA MET A 176 35.22 19.14 12.88
C MET A 176 36.15 20.34 12.61
N GLU A 177 36.10 20.94 11.43
CA GLU A 177 36.90 22.13 11.11
C GLU A 177 36.46 23.38 11.89
N GLU A 178 35.18 23.49 12.22
CA GLU A 178 34.65 24.56 13.08
C GLU A 178 35.11 24.38 14.53
N TRP A 179 35.04 23.15 15.08
CA TRP A 179 35.54 22.85 16.42
C TRP A 179 37.05 23.07 16.55
N GLN A 180 37.82 22.73 15.51
CA GLN A 180 39.27 22.96 15.48
C GLN A 180 39.59 24.47 15.45
N ARG A 181 38.81 25.26 14.68
CA ARG A 181 38.94 26.73 14.65
C ARG A 181 38.58 27.38 15.98
N GLU A 182 37.57 26.86 16.67
CA GLU A 182 37.11 27.36 17.97
C GLU A 182 38.06 26.94 19.10
N SER A 183 38.75 25.80 18.98
CA SER A 183 39.80 25.38 19.92
C SER A 183 41.12 26.11 19.75
N ASP A 184 41.44 26.54 18.52
CA ASP A 184 42.68 27.27 18.19
C ASP A 184 42.56 28.79 18.42
N ALA A 185 41.40 29.27 18.89
CA ALA A 185 41.21 30.67 19.25
C ALA A 185 42.07 31.03 20.48
N PRO A 186 42.92 32.07 20.40
CA PRO A 186 43.76 32.45 21.53
C PRO A 186 42.87 32.93 22.68
N THR A 187 43.10 32.36 23.85
CA THR A 187 42.47 32.80 25.10
C THR A 187 43.21 34.06 25.55
N ASP A 188 42.58 35.23 25.40
CA ASP A 188 43.12 36.48 25.97
C ASP A 188 43.24 36.33 27.49
N GLY A 189 44.46 36.53 27.99
CA GLY A 189 44.84 36.44 29.40
C GLY A 189 44.63 37.71 30.19
#